data_AF-A0A3C1IGS3-F1
#
_entry.id   AF-A0A3C1IGS3-F1
#
_cell.length_a   1.000
_cell.length_b   1.000
_cell.length_c   1.000
_cell.angle_alpha   90.00
_cell.angle_beta   90.00
_cell.angle_gamma   90.00
#
_symmetry.space_group_name_H-M   'P 1'
#
loop_
_entity.id
_entity.type
_entity.pdbx_description
1 polymer ?
#
loop_
_entity_poly.entity_id
_entity_poly.type
_entity_poly.pdbx_seq_one_letter_code
_entity_poly.pdbx_strand_id
1 'polypeptide(L)'
;PHYKWPKASKNTVHLGKVLAQTDFEIPAPKQAQTVTAKVIGVVENQAPTKALNADLPVVNGLVEPNKDICQIALVERHRGTGAVTNAFVSGFGYQGTMAIASTVAHDSHHMIVVGTDRVMMAAAANRLGAIGGGVTVWKDGHEIGVVELPIAGLMSDRPAAEVAAAAQTILQAMQACGCSLNNAFMQHSLLALVVIPELRISDLGLVDVTKFAITDLIEAAEQK
;
A
#
# COMPACT_ATOMS: atom_id res chain seq x y z
N PRO A 1 7.90 0.20 31.45
CA PRO A 1 9.36 -0.03 31.55
C PRO A 1 10.06 0.40 30.25
N HIS A 2 10.91 1.43 30.30
CA HIS A 2 11.75 1.77 29.14
C HIS A 2 12.79 0.65 28.96
N TYR A 3 12.57 -0.17 27.92
CA TYR A 3 13.51 -1.21 27.53
C TYR A 3 14.54 -0.63 26.58
N LYS A 4 15.82 -0.98 26.77
CA LYS A 4 16.88 -0.59 25.84
C LYS A 4 16.88 -1.55 24.66
N TRP A 5 16.04 -1.26 23.67
CA TRP A 5 15.94 -2.07 22.45
C TRP A 5 17.29 -2.22 21.75
N PRO A 6 17.63 -3.42 21.24
CA PRO A 6 18.82 -3.62 20.43
C PRO A 6 18.83 -2.69 19.22
N LYS A 7 20.00 -2.18 18.82
CA LYS A 7 20.12 -1.34 17.63
C LYS A 7 19.58 -2.03 16.37
N ALA A 8 19.75 -3.35 16.25
CA ALA A 8 19.25 -4.15 15.14
C ALA A 8 17.71 -4.24 15.08
N SER A 9 17.02 -3.98 16.19
CA SER A 9 15.55 -3.88 16.22
C SER A 9 15.06 -2.48 15.85
N LYS A 10 15.97 -1.51 15.69
CA LYS A 10 15.69 -0.18 15.16
C LYS A 10 16.28 -0.07 13.75
N ASN A 11 15.83 0.90 12.96
CA ASN A 11 16.33 1.13 11.59
C ASN A 11 16.12 -0.05 10.64
N THR A 12 14.99 -0.76 10.73
CA THR A 12 14.70 -1.95 9.91
C THR A 12 13.92 -1.62 8.64
N VAL A 13 13.89 -0.35 8.22
CA VAL A 13 13.25 0.10 6.99
C VAL A 13 14.35 0.55 6.03
N HIS A 14 14.78 -0.37 5.19
CA HIS A 14 15.83 -0.17 4.20
C HIS A 14 15.20 -0.08 2.81
N LEU A 15 15.05 1.14 2.30
CA LEU A 15 14.45 1.36 0.97
C LEU A 15 15.46 1.20 -0.17
N GLY A 16 16.77 1.22 0.10
CA GLY A 16 17.83 1.11 -0.91
C GLY A 16 18.05 2.39 -1.73
N LYS A 17 17.01 3.20 -1.90
CA LYS A 17 17.04 4.50 -2.60
C LYS A 17 15.95 5.42 -2.04
N VAL A 18 16.00 6.70 -2.43
CA VAL A 18 14.84 7.60 -2.31
C VAL A 18 13.87 7.23 -3.42
N LEU A 19 12.64 6.88 -3.06
CA LEU A 19 11.62 6.49 -4.03
C LEU A 19 11.04 7.73 -4.71
N ALA A 20 10.84 7.66 -6.01
CA ALA A 20 10.21 8.71 -6.82
C ALA A 20 8.86 8.24 -7.35
N GLN A 21 8.05 9.16 -7.90
CA GLN A 21 6.77 8.81 -8.52
C GLN A 21 6.90 7.74 -9.62
N THR A 22 8.05 7.71 -10.31
CA THR A 22 8.37 6.74 -11.37
C THR A 22 8.45 5.31 -10.84
N ASP A 23 8.75 5.10 -9.56
CA ASP A 23 8.75 3.77 -8.93
C ASP A 23 7.32 3.22 -8.75
N PHE A 24 6.32 4.09 -8.85
CA PHE A 24 4.90 3.77 -8.78
C PHE A 24 4.23 3.84 -10.15
N GLU A 25 4.97 3.90 -11.25
CA GLU A 25 4.38 3.84 -12.58
C GLU A 25 4.00 2.40 -12.93
N ILE A 26 2.85 2.24 -13.60
CA ILE A 26 2.39 0.96 -14.16
C ILE A 26 2.40 1.12 -15.68
N PRO A 27 3.44 0.64 -16.39
CA PRO A 27 3.51 0.74 -17.83
C PRO A 27 2.38 -0.03 -18.51
N ALA A 28 1.73 0.58 -19.49
CA ALA A 28 0.75 -0.09 -20.32
C ALA A 28 1.43 -0.86 -21.48
N PRO A 29 0.78 -1.91 -22.01
CA PRO A 29 1.17 -2.50 -23.29
C PRO A 29 1.24 -1.44 -24.40
N LYS A 30 2.17 -1.62 -25.34
CA LYS A 30 2.35 -0.65 -26.44
C LYS A 30 1.04 -0.43 -27.19
N GLN A 31 0.71 0.83 -27.45
CA GLN A 31 -0.46 1.28 -28.23
C GLN A 31 -1.83 0.98 -27.59
N ALA A 32 -1.88 0.43 -26.36
CA ALA A 32 -3.13 0.27 -25.64
C ALA A 32 -3.69 1.64 -25.23
N GLN A 33 -4.99 1.85 -25.44
CA GLN A 33 -5.73 3.01 -24.90
C GLN A 33 -6.46 2.66 -23.61
N THR A 34 -6.78 1.38 -23.44
CA THR A 34 -7.42 0.80 -22.26
C THR A 34 -6.83 -0.58 -22.03
N VAL A 35 -6.79 -1.03 -20.78
CA VAL A 35 -6.41 -2.38 -20.39
C VAL A 35 -7.41 -2.96 -19.41
N THR A 36 -7.63 -4.26 -19.46
CA THR A 36 -8.34 -4.98 -18.39
C THR A 36 -7.30 -5.40 -17.35
N ALA A 37 -7.40 -4.81 -16.17
CA ALA A 37 -6.48 -5.07 -15.05
C ALA A 37 -7.18 -5.86 -13.95
N LYS A 38 -6.43 -6.74 -13.30
CA LYS A 38 -6.86 -7.41 -12.07
C LYS A 38 -6.77 -6.44 -10.90
N VAL A 39 -7.82 -6.40 -10.11
CA VAL A 39 -7.98 -5.47 -8.99
C VAL A 39 -8.30 -6.26 -7.73
N ILE A 40 -7.59 -5.96 -6.64
CA ILE A 40 -7.90 -6.51 -5.33
C ILE A 40 -9.19 -5.84 -4.83
N GLY A 41 -10.27 -6.62 -4.65
CA GLY A 41 -11.53 -6.10 -4.12
C GLY A 41 -11.60 -6.22 -2.61
N VAL A 42 -11.57 -5.09 -1.89
CA VAL A 42 -11.78 -5.07 -0.43
C VAL A 42 -13.25 -5.36 -0.12
N VAL A 43 -13.47 -6.21 0.88
CA VAL A 43 -14.81 -6.49 1.42
C VAL A 43 -14.86 -6.00 2.86
N GLU A 44 -15.74 -5.03 3.12
CA GLU A 44 -15.86 -4.43 4.44
C GLU A 44 -16.10 -5.50 5.54
N ASN A 45 -15.42 -5.36 6.67
CA ASN A 45 -15.49 -6.26 7.83
C ASN A 45 -15.12 -7.73 7.56
N GLN A 46 -14.45 -8.02 6.45
CA GLN A 46 -14.00 -9.38 6.11
C GLN A 46 -12.51 -9.39 5.81
N ALA A 47 -11.78 -10.41 6.29
CA ALA A 47 -10.38 -10.58 5.90
C ALA A 47 -10.23 -10.99 4.43
N PRO A 48 -11.06 -11.89 3.86
CA PRO A 48 -11.01 -12.22 2.43
C PRO A 48 -11.22 -11.04 1.49
N THR A 49 -10.54 -11.07 0.35
CA THR A 49 -10.71 -10.16 -0.78
C THR A 49 -11.40 -10.88 -1.93
N LYS A 50 -11.88 -10.12 -2.92
CA LYS A 50 -12.34 -10.65 -4.21
C LYS A 50 -11.28 -10.43 -5.29
N ALA A 51 -11.17 -11.35 -6.24
CA ALA A 51 -10.50 -11.09 -7.50
C ALA A 51 -11.47 -10.34 -8.43
N LEU A 52 -11.23 -9.05 -8.65
CA LEU A 52 -12.01 -8.22 -9.58
C LEU A 52 -11.22 -7.95 -10.86
N ASN A 53 -11.91 -7.57 -11.92
CA ASN A 53 -11.34 -7.04 -13.14
C ASN A 53 -11.94 -5.67 -13.43
N ALA A 54 -11.12 -4.75 -13.95
CA ALA A 54 -11.57 -3.43 -14.35
C ALA A 54 -10.88 -2.94 -15.61
N ASP A 55 -11.64 -2.29 -16.48
CA ASP A 55 -11.10 -1.59 -17.63
C ASP A 55 -10.56 -0.23 -17.18
N LEU A 56 -9.24 -0.08 -17.26
CA LEU A 56 -8.50 1.10 -16.84
C LEU A 56 -7.96 1.86 -18.05
N PRO A 57 -8.06 3.20 -18.06
CA PRO A 57 -7.52 4.02 -19.14
C PRO A 57 -5.99 4.00 -19.14
N VAL A 58 -5.43 4.15 -20.33
CA VAL A 58 -4.00 4.39 -20.51
C VAL A 58 -3.79 5.86 -20.86
N VAL A 59 -3.00 6.56 -20.05
CA VAL A 59 -2.66 7.96 -20.25
C VAL A 59 -1.14 8.08 -20.31
N ASN A 60 -0.62 8.67 -21.38
CA ASN A 60 0.84 8.82 -21.59
C ASN A 60 1.63 7.51 -21.46
N GLY A 61 1.04 6.37 -21.85
CA GLY A 61 1.67 5.05 -21.77
C GLY A 61 1.63 4.40 -20.38
N LEU A 62 0.92 5.00 -19.42
CA LEU A 62 0.73 4.47 -18.06
C LEU A 62 -0.72 4.06 -17.85
N VAL A 63 -0.93 2.96 -17.14
CA VAL A 63 -2.27 2.56 -16.68
C VAL A 63 -2.64 3.43 -15.48
N GLU A 64 -3.76 4.14 -15.59
CA GLU A 64 -4.23 5.05 -14.56
C GLU A 64 -5.42 4.46 -13.78
N PRO A 65 -5.47 4.62 -12.44
CA PRO A 65 -6.65 4.30 -11.67
C PRO A 65 -7.85 5.17 -12.12
N ASN A 66 -9.07 4.67 -11.92
CA ASN A 66 -10.30 5.43 -12.17
C ASN A 66 -11.34 5.21 -11.07
N LYS A 67 -12.27 6.16 -10.92
CA LYS A 67 -13.45 6.07 -10.04
C LYS A 67 -13.12 5.64 -8.60
N ASP A 68 -13.35 4.38 -8.27
CA ASP A 68 -13.24 3.73 -6.97
C ASP A 68 -11.95 2.90 -6.80
N ILE A 69 -11.15 2.81 -7.85
CA ILE A 69 -9.89 2.06 -7.89
C ILE A 69 -8.76 3.00 -7.47
N CYS A 70 -7.99 2.55 -6.48
CA CYS A 70 -6.73 3.16 -6.09
C CYS A 70 -5.57 2.28 -6.60
N GLN A 71 -4.39 2.88 -6.69
CA GLN A 71 -3.18 2.11 -6.83
C GLN A 71 -2.77 1.54 -5.47
N ILE A 72 -2.25 0.32 -5.48
CA ILE A 72 -1.58 -0.31 -4.34
C ILE A 72 -0.16 -0.69 -4.73
N ALA A 73 0.78 -0.54 -3.82
CA ALA A 73 2.15 -0.93 -4.02
C ALA A 73 2.70 -1.67 -2.79
N LEU A 74 3.61 -2.60 -3.03
CA LEU A 74 4.43 -3.21 -2.01
C LEU A 74 5.88 -2.83 -2.25
N VAL A 75 6.48 -2.17 -1.27
CA VAL A 75 7.86 -1.69 -1.27
C VAL A 75 8.69 -2.65 -0.41
N GLU A 76 9.71 -3.25 -1.02
CA GLU A 76 10.69 -4.08 -0.33
C GLU A 76 11.48 -3.22 0.66
N ARG A 77 11.60 -3.66 1.92
CA ARG A 77 12.20 -2.84 2.99
C ARG A 77 13.20 -3.55 3.89
N HIS A 78 13.38 -4.86 3.73
CA HIS A 78 14.24 -5.67 4.58
C HIS A 78 15.67 -5.69 4.05
N ARG A 79 15.83 -5.70 2.73
CA ARG A 79 17.12 -5.88 2.06
C ARG A 79 17.66 -4.62 1.38
N GLY A 80 16.85 -3.57 1.26
CA GLY A 80 17.29 -2.34 0.60
C GLY A 80 17.46 -2.50 -0.90
N THR A 81 16.59 -3.29 -1.54
CA THR A 81 16.68 -3.51 -3.00
C THR A 81 16.16 -2.34 -3.82
N GLY A 82 15.29 -1.49 -3.24
CA GLY A 82 14.57 -0.45 -3.98
C GLY A 82 13.47 -0.99 -4.89
N ALA A 83 13.08 -2.27 -4.74
CA ALA A 83 12.02 -2.89 -5.50
C ALA A 83 10.64 -2.43 -5.03
N VAL A 84 9.77 -2.15 -6.00
CA VAL A 84 8.36 -1.78 -5.79
C VAL A 84 7.51 -2.62 -6.72
N THR A 85 6.56 -3.37 -6.14
CA THR A 85 5.52 -4.08 -6.89
C THR A 85 4.28 -3.20 -6.92
N ASN A 86 3.73 -2.91 -8.09
CA ASN A 86 2.53 -2.09 -8.25
C ASN A 86 1.33 -2.92 -8.72
N ALA A 87 0.14 -2.60 -8.24
CA ALA A 87 -1.13 -3.20 -8.62
C ALA A 87 -2.31 -2.24 -8.34
N PHE A 88 -3.54 -2.74 -8.39
CA PHE A 88 -4.76 -1.96 -8.14
C PHE A 88 -5.62 -2.57 -7.02
N VAL A 89 -6.32 -1.70 -6.30
CA VAL A 89 -7.25 -2.07 -5.23
C VAL A 89 -8.53 -1.24 -5.31
N SER A 90 -9.69 -1.85 -5.10
CA SER A 90 -10.98 -1.17 -5.01
C SER A 90 -11.60 -1.37 -3.62
N GLY A 91 -12.44 -0.43 -3.21
CA GLY A 91 -13.31 -0.54 -2.03
C GLY A 91 -12.98 0.44 -0.90
N PHE A 92 -11.84 1.14 -0.93
CA PHE A 92 -11.51 2.13 0.10
C PHE A 92 -12.30 3.43 -0.03
N GLY A 93 -12.72 3.81 -1.24
CA GLY A 93 -13.45 5.05 -1.49
C GLY A 93 -12.62 6.32 -1.32
N TYR A 94 -11.28 6.22 -1.41
CA TYR A 94 -10.41 7.37 -1.32
C TYR A 94 -10.63 8.36 -2.46
N GLN A 95 -10.48 9.65 -2.16
CA GLN A 95 -10.74 10.76 -3.06
C GLN A 95 -9.63 11.81 -2.97
N GLY A 96 -9.51 12.63 -4.02
CA GLY A 96 -8.50 13.66 -4.12
C GLY A 96 -7.09 13.09 -4.29
N THR A 97 -6.08 13.90 -4.00
CA THR A 97 -4.66 13.55 -4.13
C THR A 97 -4.14 13.04 -2.80
N MET A 98 -3.97 11.72 -2.64
CA MET A 98 -3.60 11.13 -1.35
C MET A 98 -2.80 9.83 -1.47
N ALA A 99 -2.07 9.49 -0.40
CA ALA A 99 -1.52 8.16 -0.17
C ALA A 99 -1.48 7.79 1.32
N ILE A 100 -1.68 6.52 1.65
CA ILE A 100 -1.38 5.94 2.95
C ILE A 100 -0.27 4.91 2.78
N ALA A 101 0.71 4.91 3.66
CA ALA A 101 1.74 3.88 3.74
C ALA A 101 1.75 3.24 5.14
N SER A 102 2.10 1.95 5.22
CA SER A 102 2.23 1.19 6.46
C SER A 102 3.37 0.18 6.36
N THR A 103 4.22 0.09 7.38
CA THR A 103 5.16 -1.05 7.55
C THR A 103 4.55 -2.22 8.30
N VAL A 104 3.32 -2.05 8.80
CA VAL A 104 2.47 -3.14 9.30
C VAL A 104 1.65 -3.66 8.12
N ALA A 105 2.22 -4.62 7.40
CA ALA A 105 1.57 -5.35 6.31
C ALA A 105 1.73 -6.86 6.54
N HIS A 106 0.67 -7.51 7.00
CA HIS A 106 0.70 -8.91 7.39
C HIS A 106 1.07 -9.83 6.21
N ASP A 107 1.93 -10.83 6.34
CA ASP A 107 2.82 -11.17 7.48
C ASP A 107 4.31 -10.99 7.15
N SER A 108 4.66 -10.76 5.88
CA SER A 108 6.05 -10.45 5.50
C SER A 108 6.50 -9.07 5.99
N HIS A 109 5.54 -8.21 6.34
CA HIS A 109 5.79 -6.86 6.85
C HIS A 109 6.75 -6.07 5.96
N HIS A 110 6.57 -6.17 4.64
CA HIS A 110 7.04 -5.14 3.72
C HIS A 110 6.28 -3.83 3.96
N MET A 111 6.63 -2.78 3.24
CA MET A 111 5.85 -1.55 3.29
C MET A 111 4.75 -1.61 2.24
N ILE A 112 3.51 -1.48 2.66
CA ILE A 112 2.36 -1.40 1.76
C ILE A 112 1.93 0.05 1.61
N VAL A 113 1.62 0.47 0.39
CA VAL A 113 1.22 1.84 0.06
C VAL A 113 -0.05 1.78 -0.77
N VAL A 114 -1.08 2.55 -0.41
CA VAL A 114 -2.30 2.70 -1.21
C VAL A 114 -2.52 4.17 -1.48
N GLY A 115 -2.76 4.56 -2.72
CA GLY A 115 -2.94 5.96 -3.07
C GLY A 115 -3.66 6.18 -4.38
N THR A 116 -4.08 7.42 -4.57
CA THR A 116 -4.66 7.95 -5.81
C THR A 116 -3.66 8.77 -6.60
N ASP A 117 -2.49 9.06 -6.02
CA ASP A 117 -1.45 9.90 -6.60
C ASP A 117 -0.04 9.36 -6.29
N ARG A 118 0.79 9.24 -7.33
CA ARG A 118 2.14 8.64 -7.23
C ARG A 118 3.13 9.52 -6.46
N VAL A 119 2.97 10.84 -6.49
CA VAL A 119 3.82 11.76 -5.70
C VAL A 119 3.55 11.57 -4.22
N MET A 120 2.28 11.46 -3.83
CA MET A 120 1.90 11.18 -2.44
C MET A 120 2.36 9.79 -2.01
N MET A 121 2.26 8.78 -2.88
CA MET A 121 2.75 7.42 -2.58
C MET A 121 4.26 7.42 -2.29
N ALA A 122 5.05 8.12 -3.11
CA ALA A 122 6.47 8.28 -2.88
C ALA A 122 6.77 9.05 -1.58
N ALA A 123 6.05 10.14 -1.31
CA ALA A 123 6.21 10.92 -0.08
C ALA A 123 5.93 10.08 1.17
N ALA A 124 4.82 9.34 1.19
CA ALA A 124 4.44 8.45 2.28
C ALA A 124 5.48 7.33 2.51
N ALA A 125 5.95 6.70 1.44
CA ALA A 125 6.94 5.63 1.55
C ALA A 125 8.29 6.13 2.09
N ASN A 126 8.80 7.23 1.53
CA ASN A 126 10.05 7.84 1.99
C ASN A 126 9.94 8.33 3.43
N ARG A 127 8.79 8.86 3.82
CA ARG A 127 8.53 9.30 5.20
C ARG A 127 8.68 8.14 6.17
N LEU A 128 8.08 6.98 5.90
CA LEU A 128 8.27 5.78 6.73
C LEU A 128 9.71 5.27 6.74
N GLY A 129 10.43 5.40 5.63
CA GLY A 129 11.88 5.16 5.58
C GLY A 129 12.65 6.06 6.56
N ALA A 130 12.31 7.34 6.61
CA ALA A 130 12.99 8.33 7.45
C ALA A 130 12.72 8.15 8.96
N ILE A 131 11.49 7.75 9.35
CA ILE A 131 11.11 7.58 10.76
C ILE A 131 11.35 6.16 11.30
N GLY A 132 11.83 5.24 10.46
CA GLY A 132 12.11 3.85 10.87
C GLY A 132 10.86 2.96 10.96
N GLY A 133 9.80 3.33 10.25
CA GLY A 133 8.54 2.58 10.13
C GLY A 133 7.41 3.14 10.96
N GLY A 134 6.20 2.65 10.67
CA GLY A 134 4.97 3.25 11.16
C GLY A 134 3.83 3.18 10.15
N VAL A 135 2.92 4.13 10.30
CA VAL A 135 1.83 4.41 9.37
C VAL A 135 1.80 5.92 9.13
N THR A 136 1.62 6.35 7.89
CA THR A 136 1.51 7.77 7.54
C THR A 136 0.46 7.96 6.46
N VAL A 137 -0.30 9.05 6.54
CA VAL A 137 -1.29 9.45 5.54
C VAL A 137 -0.92 10.82 5.01
N TRP A 138 -0.87 10.92 3.69
CA TRP A 138 -0.56 12.12 2.94
C TRP A 138 -1.76 12.54 2.11
N LYS A 139 -2.03 13.84 2.07
CA LYS A 139 -3.10 14.44 1.26
C LYS A 139 -2.69 15.83 0.81
N ASP A 140 -2.94 16.15 -0.46
CA ASP A 140 -2.73 17.47 -1.05
C ASP A 140 -1.33 18.06 -0.73
N GLY A 141 -0.28 17.23 -0.80
CA GLY A 141 1.10 17.65 -0.56
C GLY A 141 1.59 17.61 0.89
N HIS A 142 0.75 17.22 1.86
CA HIS A 142 1.06 17.30 3.28
C HIS A 142 0.85 15.96 4.02
N GLU A 143 1.68 15.68 5.03
CA GLU A 143 1.44 14.61 6.01
C GLU A 143 0.31 15.06 6.96
N ILE A 144 -0.81 14.35 6.93
CA ILE A 144 -2.02 14.69 7.71
C ILE A 144 -2.29 13.70 8.87
N GLY A 145 -1.49 12.65 8.99
CA GLY A 145 -1.54 11.70 10.11
C GLY A 145 -0.30 10.82 10.13
N VAL A 146 0.20 10.49 11.32
CA VAL A 146 1.39 9.65 11.49
C VAL A 146 1.37 8.89 12.82
N VAL A 147 1.84 7.65 12.79
CA VAL A 147 2.19 6.84 13.96
C VAL A 147 3.57 6.28 13.75
N GLU A 148 4.52 6.68 14.60
CA GLU A 148 5.88 6.18 14.56
C GLU A 148 6.00 4.83 15.27
N LEU A 149 6.48 3.81 14.55
CA LEU A 149 6.71 2.46 15.05
C LEU A 149 8.18 2.05 14.88
N PRO A 150 9.14 2.75 15.52
CA PRO A 150 10.57 2.61 15.24
C PRO A 150 11.17 1.23 15.59
N ILE A 151 10.45 0.39 16.34
CA ILE A 151 10.89 -0.96 16.68
C ILE A 151 10.37 -1.93 15.61
N ALA A 152 11.28 -2.44 14.78
CA ALA A 152 11.02 -3.31 13.63
C ALA A 152 10.07 -2.73 12.57
N GLY A 153 9.69 -1.45 12.66
CA GLY A 153 8.57 -0.88 11.90
C GLY A 153 7.20 -1.37 12.36
N LEU A 154 7.09 -1.95 13.56
CA LEU A 154 5.88 -2.65 14.05
C LEU A 154 5.44 -2.18 15.43
N MET A 155 6.37 -1.74 16.28
CA MET A 155 6.07 -1.33 17.66
C MET A 155 6.67 0.03 17.98
N SER A 156 6.05 0.72 18.94
CA SER A 156 6.56 1.98 19.50
C SER A 156 7.17 1.76 20.88
N ASP A 157 8.17 2.58 21.23
CA ASP A 157 8.73 2.68 22.58
C ASP A 157 8.13 3.87 23.38
N ARG A 158 7.09 4.52 22.83
CA ARG A 158 6.29 5.57 23.50
C ARG A 158 5.21 4.98 24.42
N PRO A 159 4.71 5.76 25.40
CA PRO A 159 3.58 5.35 26.23
C PRO A 159 2.34 4.99 25.39
N ALA A 160 1.62 3.94 25.79
CA ALA A 160 0.47 3.43 25.05
C ALA A 160 -0.61 4.48 24.76
N ALA A 161 -0.84 5.42 25.68
CA ALA A 161 -1.80 6.51 25.48
C ALA A 161 -1.38 7.46 24.35
N GLU A 162 -0.08 7.74 24.20
CA GLU A 162 0.44 8.56 23.09
C GLU A 162 0.33 7.82 21.76
N VAL A 163 0.65 6.52 21.74
CA VAL A 163 0.53 5.68 20.54
C VAL A 163 -0.92 5.55 20.11
N ALA A 164 -1.85 5.40 21.06
CA ALA A 164 -3.28 5.35 20.79
C ALA A 164 -3.80 6.67 20.22
N ALA A 165 -3.37 7.81 20.78
CA ALA A 165 -3.71 9.12 20.24
C ALA A 165 -3.19 9.30 18.80
N ALA A 166 -1.94 8.90 18.54
CA ALA A 166 -1.37 8.91 17.20
C ALA A 166 -2.15 8.00 16.24
N ALA A 167 -2.51 6.78 16.67
CA ALA A 167 -3.28 5.83 15.85
C ALA A 167 -4.67 6.37 15.51
N GLN A 168 -5.29 7.13 16.40
CA GLN A 168 -6.55 7.80 16.14
C GLN A 168 -6.41 8.83 14.99
N THR A 169 -5.26 9.50 14.86
CA THR A 169 -5.02 10.45 13.75
C THR A 169 -5.00 9.75 12.39
N ILE A 170 -4.54 8.50 12.31
CA ILE A 170 -4.56 7.72 11.07
C ILE A 170 -5.99 7.48 10.61
N LEU A 171 -6.86 7.06 11.53
CA LEU A 171 -8.27 6.82 11.22
C LEU A 171 -8.97 8.11 10.76
N GLN A 172 -8.71 9.23 11.44
CA GLN A 172 -9.23 10.55 11.06
C GLN A 172 -8.70 10.99 9.69
N ALA A 173 -7.43 10.75 9.40
CA ALA A 173 -6.81 11.08 8.13
C ALA A 173 -7.36 10.25 6.98
N MET A 174 -7.60 8.94 7.18
CA MET A 174 -8.26 8.08 6.19
C MET A 174 -9.68 8.58 5.88
N GLN A 175 -10.44 8.98 6.91
CA GLN A 175 -11.77 9.60 6.74
C GLN A 175 -11.70 10.93 6.00
N ALA A 176 -10.71 11.78 6.29
CA ALA A 176 -10.48 13.04 5.58
C ALA A 176 -10.11 12.83 4.11
N CYS A 177 -9.63 11.63 3.75
CA CYS A 177 -9.40 11.20 2.37
C CYS A 177 -10.63 10.54 1.72
N GLY A 178 -11.80 10.51 2.38
CA GLY A 178 -13.05 9.97 1.85
C GLY A 178 -13.35 8.51 2.23
N CYS A 179 -12.48 7.84 2.98
CA CYS A 179 -12.71 6.45 3.36
C CYS A 179 -13.80 6.34 4.43
N SER A 180 -14.87 5.60 4.09
CA SER A 180 -15.99 5.32 4.99
C SER A 180 -15.98 3.91 5.58
N LEU A 181 -14.98 3.09 5.26
CA LEU A 181 -14.91 1.70 5.72
C LEU A 181 -14.72 1.62 7.24
N ASN A 182 -15.48 0.73 7.87
CA ASN A 182 -15.19 0.29 9.22
C ASN A 182 -13.86 -0.47 9.25
N ASN A 183 -13.02 -0.17 10.25
CA ASN A 183 -11.70 -0.79 10.43
C ASN A 183 -10.81 -0.73 9.17
N ALA A 184 -10.88 0.36 8.40
CA ALA A 184 -10.16 0.54 7.14
C ALA A 184 -8.66 0.20 7.24
N PHE A 185 -8.01 0.56 8.34
CA PHE A 185 -6.58 0.26 8.53
C PHE A 185 -6.30 -1.25 8.64
N MET A 186 -7.17 -2.02 9.30
CA MET A 186 -7.03 -3.48 9.36
C MET A 186 -7.20 -4.10 7.98
N GLN A 187 -8.11 -3.58 7.16
CA GLN A 187 -8.23 -4.03 5.77
C GLN A 187 -6.93 -3.76 5.00
N HIS A 188 -6.39 -2.54 5.11
CA HIS A 188 -5.14 -2.15 4.49
C HIS A 188 -3.96 -3.05 4.89
N SER A 189 -3.82 -3.36 6.18
CA SER A 189 -2.70 -4.19 6.67
C SER A 189 -2.76 -5.65 6.21
N LEU A 190 -3.92 -6.16 5.81
CA LEU A 190 -4.10 -7.56 5.39
C LEU A 190 -3.95 -7.78 3.87
N LEU A 191 -3.82 -6.74 3.04
CA LEU A 191 -3.76 -6.88 1.58
C LEU A 191 -2.49 -7.60 1.09
N ALA A 192 -1.46 -7.65 1.92
CA ALA A 192 -0.21 -8.38 1.66
C ALA A 192 -0.20 -9.82 2.22
N LEU A 193 -1.30 -10.27 2.85
CA LEU A 193 -1.35 -11.58 3.52
C LEU A 193 -1.71 -12.67 2.52
N VAL A 194 -0.70 -13.17 1.79
CA VAL A 194 -0.79 -14.12 0.66
C VAL A 194 -1.25 -15.55 1.01
N VAL A 195 -1.96 -15.71 2.12
CA VAL A 195 -2.57 -16.98 2.56
C VAL A 195 -4.10 -16.89 2.69
N ILE A 196 -4.67 -15.69 2.53
CA ILE A 196 -6.13 -15.48 2.56
C ILE A 196 -6.62 -15.16 1.15
N PRO A 197 -7.62 -15.89 0.62
CA PRO A 197 -8.17 -15.66 -0.71
C PRO A 197 -8.83 -14.27 -0.84
N GLU A 198 -9.10 -13.82 -2.07
CA GLU A 198 -8.76 -14.46 -3.35
C GLU A 198 -7.49 -13.89 -4.00
N LEU A 199 -7.31 -12.57 -3.97
CA LEU A 199 -6.23 -11.86 -4.66
C LEU A 199 -5.48 -10.95 -3.69
N ARG A 200 -4.15 -11.03 -3.68
CA ARG A 200 -3.25 -10.31 -2.76
C ARG A 200 -2.03 -9.75 -3.50
N ILE A 201 -1.30 -8.84 -2.86
CA ILE A 201 -0.02 -8.32 -3.38
C ILE A 201 1.15 -8.83 -2.54
N SER A 202 2.27 -9.14 -3.19
CA SER A 202 3.55 -9.49 -2.55
C SER A 202 4.70 -8.72 -3.18
N ASP A 203 5.90 -8.82 -2.59
CA ASP A 203 7.15 -8.29 -3.14
C ASP A 203 7.55 -9.00 -4.44
N LEU A 204 6.95 -10.16 -4.73
CA LEU A 204 7.17 -10.95 -5.94
C LEU A 204 6.14 -10.68 -7.04
N GLY A 205 5.04 -9.99 -6.74
CA GLY A 205 3.95 -9.76 -7.69
C GLY A 205 2.55 -9.88 -7.08
N LEU A 206 1.54 -9.80 -7.94
CA LEU A 206 0.15 -10.07 -7.61
C LEU A 206 -0.06 -11.60 -7.46
N VAL A 207 -0.78 -12.02 -6.43
CA VAL A 207 -0.91 -13.44 -6.06
C VAL A 207 -2.37 -13.85 -6.10
N ASP A 208 -2.69 -14.83 -6.95
CA ASP A 208 -3.95 -15.57 -6.92
C ASP A 208 -3.79 -16.68 -5.87
N VAL A 209 -4.30 -16.43 -4.67
CA VAL A 209 -4.13 -17.33 -3.52
C VAL A 209 -4.94 -18.62 -3.72
N THR A 210 -6.01 -18.59 -4.52
CA THR A 210 -6.80 -19.81 -4.81
C THR A 210 -6.02 -20.82 -5.65
N LYS A 211 -5.07 -20.33 -6.46
CA LYS A 211 -4.19 -21.15 -7.30
C LYS A 211 -2.77 -21.28 -6.76
N PHE A 212 -2.44 -20.61 -5.65
CA PHE A 212 -1.09 -20.51 -5.10
C PHE A 212 -0.04 -20.08 -6.13
N ALA A 213 -0.39 -19.09 -6.96
CA ALA A 213 0.47 -18.66 -8.07
C ALA A 213 0.54 -17.13 -8.19
N ILE A 214 1.70 -16.64 -8.62
CA ILE A 214 1.84 -15.26 -9.10
C ILE A 214 1.03 -15.14 -10.40
N THR A 215 0.35 -14.02 -10.57
CA THR A 215 -0.47 -13.75 -11.75
C THR A 215 -0.17 -12.38 -12.31
N ASP A 216 -0.37 -12.22 -13.62
CA ASP A 216 -0.16 -10.95 -14.30
C ASP A 216 -1.20 -9.92 -13.85
N LEU A 217 -0.76 -8.68 -13.71
CA LEU A 217 -1.63 -7.55 -13.35
C LEU A 217 -2.60 -7.19 -14.47
N ILE A 218 -2.13 -7.25 -15.72
CA ILE A 218 -2.91 -6.91 -16.91
C ILE A 218 -3.26 -8.21 -17.61
N GLU A 219 -4.53 -8.40 -17.94
CA GLU A 219 -4.95 -9.58 -18.70
C GLU A 219 -4.34 -9.54 -20.10
N ALA A 220 -3.92 -10.70 -20.60
CA ALA A 220 -3.43 -10.81 -21.97
C ALA A 220 -4.57 -10.38 -22.92
N ALA A 221 -4.27 -9.50 -23.89
CA ALA A 221 -5.22 -9.16 -24.92
C ALA A 221 -5.66 -10.45 -25.64
N GLU A 222 -6.95 -10.76 -25.63
CA GLU A 222 -7.49 -11.84 -26.44
C GLU A 222 -7.09 -11.58 -27.89
N GLN A 223 -6.28 -12.47 -28.47
CA GLN A 223 -6.04 -12.50 -29.90
C GLN A 223 -7.37 -12.87 -30.56
N LYS A 224 -8.15 -11.87 -30.97
CA LYS A 224 -9.26 -12.07 -31.90
C LYS A 224 -8.74 -12.24 -33.32
#